data_AF-A0A914NNV3-F1
#
_entry.id   AF-A0A914NNV3-F1
#
_cell.length_a   1.000
_cell.length_b   1.000
_cell.length_c   1.000
_cell.angle_alpha   90.00
_cell.angle_beta   90.00
_cell.angle_gamma   90.00
#
_symmetry.space_group_name_H-M   'P 1'
#
loop_
_entity.id
_entity.type
_entity.pdbx_description
1 polymer ?
#
loop_
_entity_poly.entity_id
_entity_poly.type
_entity_poly.pdbx_seq_one_letter_code
_entity_poly.pdbx_strand_id
1 'polypeptide(L)'
;MRKDPAGGILKEIFCTKHPLPTIKVKLYAEVKNIVAFEAKNLEKVVIQPTPNCSRQPEWIRIAIRVEKPPNLKTCGYCYGIGRVAWKKWKRRFYCLVQVSQYAFAYLLYHNMPSLCAVTVRKSQEPTEFVQLDGFTIDYVPEPDPELYNQGGKYFFTAIREGDELKFATDDENERNLWVQALYRATGQAYKPVPPKQSVLASKTQGLQDKASKHGLDELIQADPVQMAHDHLFAKLQSMALDYRLNDPICSLGWFSPGQVFVLDEYCARYMVRGCHRHVSLLNDLLNKADDGHLIEPTLIHYSFAFCASHVHGNRPDGVGTVTLEEKEHFQEVKERLKVLLEKQITNFRYCFPFGRPEGALKGTLSLLERVLMKDVVSPVPPEEVRSVIKKCLEEAALINYTRICNEAKIEQRMGVDISPQQRIEDMIRITELCIDLLKENEEHHGE
;
A
#
# COMPACT_ATOMS: atom_id res chain seq x y z
N MET A 1 10.49 -55.85 26.49
CA MET A 1 10.83 -57.24 26.88
C MET A 1 10.03 -58.21 26.03
N ARG A 2 10.57 -59.42 25.80
CA ARG A 2 9.92 -60.63 25.26
C ARG A 2 9.35 -60.58 23.83
N LYS A 3 9.72 -61.61 23.05
CA LYS A 3 9.01 -62.04 21.84
C LYS A 3 7.79 -62.87 22.25
N ASP A 4 6.73 -62.81 21.45
CA ASP A 4 5.58 -63.73 21.51
C ASP A 4 5.72 -64.77 20.37
N PRO A 5 5.34 -66.07 20.52
CA PRO A 5 5.65 -67.09 19.51
C PRO A 5 4.75 -67.12 18.26
N ALA A 6 3.67 -66.34 18.22
CA ALA A 6 2.75 -66.27 17.08
C ALA A 6 3.06 -65.05 16.21
N GLY A 7 3.35 -65.27 14.92
CA GLY A 7 3.79 -64.24 13.97
C GLY A 7 2.73 -63.23 13.51
N GLY A 8 2.06 -62.56 14.46
CA GLY A 8 1.12 -61.47 14.19
C GLY A 8 1.78 -60.10 14.25
N ILE A 9 1.72 -59.32 13.17
CA ILE A 9 2.12 -57.92 13.19
C ILE A 9 1.05 -57.14 13.97
N LEU A 10 1.39 -56.70 15.19
CA LEU A 10 0.61 -55.70 15.91
C LEU A 10 0.72 -54.36 15.17
N LYS A 11 -0.25 -54.08 14.29
CA LYS A 11 -0.58 -52.70 13.93
C LYS A 11 -1.23 -52.05 15.14
N GLU A 12 -0.48 -51.25 15.89
CA GLU A 12 -1.08 -50.26 16.78
C GLU A 12 -1.87 -49.27 15.93
N ILE A 13 -3.20 -49.42 15.91
CA ILE A 13 -4.10 -48.47 15.28
C ILE A 13 -4.25 -47.28 16.23
N PHE A 14 -3.54 -46.20 15.95
CA PHE A 14 -3.74 -44.90 16.62
C PHE A 14 -5.15 -44.35 16.32
N CYS A 15 -6.13 -44.72 17.13
CA CYS A 15 -7.47 -44.12 17.12
C CYS A 15 -7.47 -42.79 17.88
N THR A 16 -7.27 -41.69 17.16
CA THR A 16 -7.51 -40.33 17.70
C THR A 16 -9.00 -40.00 17.71
N LYS A 17 -9.47 -39.36 18.79
CA LYS A 17 -10.83 -38.79 18.88
C LYS A 17 -10.94 -37.38 18.28
N HIS A 18 -9.83 -36.79 17.85
CA HIS A 18 -9.80 -35.46 17.23
C HIS A 18 -9.98 -35.59 15.71
N PRO A 19 -10.79 -34.72 15.07
CA PRO A 19 -10.93 -34.71 13.61
C PRO A 19 -9.58 -34.41 12.96
N LEU A 20 -9.26 -35.16 11.89
CA LEU A 20 -8.01 -34.96 11.14
C LEU A 20 -7.97 -33.55 10.54
N PRO A 21 -6.81 -32.87 10.57
CA PRO A 21 -6.67 -31.54 10.00
C PRO A 21 -7.04 -31.59 8.51
N THR A 22 -7.95 -30.72 8.08
CA THR A 22 -8.48 -30.70 6.71
C THR A 22 -8.29 -29.31 6.14
N ILE A 23 -7.39 -29.18 5.16
CA ILE A 23 -7.13 -27.89 4.49
C ILE A 23 -8.15 -27.73 3.36
N LYS A 24 -8.93 -26.65 3.41
CA LYS A 24 -9.93 -26.31 2.39
C LYS A 24 -9.45 -25.07 1.63
N VAL A 25 -8.93 -25.26 0.42
CA VAL A 25 -8.52 -24.16 -0.45
C VAL A 25 -9.68 -23.79 -1.37
N LYS A 26 -10.10 -22.52 -1.33
CA LYS A 26 -11.03 -21.93 -2.31
C LYS A 26 -10.21 -21.27 -3.41
N LEU A 27 -10.53 -21.58 -4.67
CA LEU A 27 -9.87 -21.00 -5.84
C LEU A 27 -10.88 -20.12 -6.60
N TYR A 28 -10.42 -18.93 -6.99
CA TYR A 28 -11.17 -17.95 -7.78
C TYR A 28 -10.57 -17.88 -9.19
N ALA A 29 -11.39 -17.69 -10.22
CA ALA A 29 -10.89 -17.63 -11.60
C ALA A 29 -10.17 -16.31 -11.91
N GLU A 30 -9.19 -16.40 -12.81
CA GLU A 30 -8.66 -15.26 -13.55
C GLU A 30 -9.72 -14.80 -14.57
N VAL A 31 -10.28 -13.60 -14.36
CA VAL A 31 -11.26 -12.97 -15.26
C VAL A 31 -10.56 -11.89 -16.07
N LYS A 32 -10.67 -11.93 -17.40
CA LYS A 32 -9.99 -11.00 -18.32
C LYS A 32 -10.68 -9.63 -18.51
N ASN A 33 -11.73 -9.36 -17.74
CA ASN A 33 -12.51 -8.12 -17.77
C ASN A 33 -12.47 -7.45 -16.39
N ILE A 34 -12.79 -6.15 -16.35
CA ILE A 34 -12.93 -5.39 -15.10
C ILE A 34 -13.96 -6.09 -14.19
N VAL A 35 -13.55 -6.41 -12.96
CA VAL A 35 -14.32 -7.26 -12.05
C VAL A 35 -15.21 -6.41 -11.14
N ALA A 36 -16.52 -6.64 -11.19
CA ALA A 36 -17.43 -6.29 -10.10
C ALA A 36 -17.40 -7.39 -9.02
N PHE A 37 -17.65 -7.04 -7.76
CA PHE A 37 -17.37 -7.86 -6.55
C PHE A 37 -18.09 -9.23 -6.44
N GLU A 38 -18.90 -9.65 -7.42
CA GLU A 38 -19.74 -10.86 -7.36
C GLU A 38 -19.21 -12.04 -8.21
N ALA A 39 -17.95 -12.44 -8.01
CA ALA A 39 -17.40 -13.64 -8.66
C ALA A 39 -17.79 -14.93 -7.90
N LYS A 40 -18.62 -15.77 -8.53
CA LYS A 40 -19.01 -17.10 -7.98
C LYS A 40 -17.80 -18.03 -7.87
N ASN A 41 -17.67 -18.73 -6.74
CA ASN A 41 -16.63 -19.74 -6.51
C ASN A 41 -16.68 -20.83 -7.60
N LEU A 42 -15.55 -21.21 -8.18
CA LEU A 42 -15.53 -22.25 -9.22
C LEU A 42 -15.38 -23.65 -8.64
N GLU A 43 -14.49 -23.88 -7.67
CA GLU A 43 -14.43 -25.16 -6.97
C GLU A 43 -13.71 -25.10 -5.62
N LYS A 44 -13.77 -26.23 -4.88
CA LYS A 44 -13.28 -26.39 -3.52
C LYS A 44 -12.34 -27.59 -3.46
N VAL A 45 -11.04 -27.32 -3.30
CA VAL A 45 -10.05 -28.39 -3.09
C VAL A 45 -10.02 -28.73 -1.59
N VAL A 46 -10.18 -30.03 -1.27
CA VAL A 46 -10.11 -30.55 0.09
C VAL A 46 -8.88 -31.44 0.21
N ILE A 47 -7.85 -30.97 0.90
CA ILE A 47 -6.62 -31.73 1.14
C ILE A 47 -6.73 -32.38 2.53
N GLN A 48 -6.62 -33.70 2.54
CA GLN A 48 -6.51 -34.52 3.76
C GLN A 48 -5.07 -35.00 3.91
N PRO A 49 -4.20 -34.25 4.60
CA PRO A 49 -2.82 -34.66 4.83
C PRO A 49 -2.76 -35.96 5.65
N THR A 50 -1.98 -36.93 5.17
CA THR A 50 -1.65 -38.17 5.87
C THR A 50 -0.13 -38.25 6.10
N PRO A 51 0.36 -39.11 7.01
CA PRO A 51 1.80 -39.27 7.24
C PRO A 51 2.61 -39.69 6.00
N ASN A 52 1.95 -40.16 4.94
CA ASN A 52 2.53 -40.61 3.68
C ASN A 52 2.39 -39.61 2.53
N CYS A 53 1.94 -38.38 2.78
CA CYS A 53 1.91 -37.33 1.75
C CYS A 53 3.32 -37.03 1.21
N SER A 54 3.38 -36.63 -0.07
CA SER A 54 4.63 -36.23 -0.72
C SER A 54 5.35 -35.14 0.10
N ARG A 55 6.65 -35.32 0.33
CA ARG A 55 7.50 -34.30 0.96
C ARG A 55 7.89 -33.16 0.01
N GLN A 56 7.50 -33.22 -1.26
CA GLN A 56 7.67 -32.10 -2.18
C GLN A 56 6.55 -31.09 -1.98
N PRO A 57 6.85 -29.80 -1.80
CA PRO A 57 5.83 -28.77 -1.63
C PRO A 57 5.11 -28.51 -2.95
N GLU A 58 3.83 -28.83 -3.02
CA GLU A 58 2.94 -28.42 -4.11
C GLU A 58 2.62 -26.93 -4.00
N TRP A 59 3.55 -26.09 -4.44
CA TRP A 59 3.38 -24.64 -4.43
C TRP A 59 2.33 -24.18 -5.46
N ILE A 60 1.20 -23.68 -4.97
CA ILE A 60 0.25 -22.91 -5.80
C ILE A 60 0.92 -21.60 -6.22
N ARG A 61 1.38 -21.53 -7.48
CA ARG A 61 1.97 -20.32 -8.06
C ARG A 61 0.88 -19.37 -8.56
N ILE A 62 0.62 -18.32 -7.81
CA ILE A 62 -0.20 -17.19 -8.27
C ILE A 62 0.68 -16.30 -9.16
N ALA A 63 0.28 -16.12 -10.42
CA ALA A 63 0.92 -15.19 -11.35
C ALA A 63 0.03 -13.95 -11.54
N ILE A 64 0.44 -12.79 -11.01
CA ILE A 64 -0.25 -11.53 -11.26
C ILE A 64 0.31 -10.94 -12.57
N ARG A 65 -0.54 -10.83 -13.60
CA ARG A 65 -0.16 -10.26 -14.89
C ARG A 65 -0.82 -8.90 -15.08
N VAL A 66 -0.10 -7.83 -14.75
CA VAL A 66 -0.53 -6.46 -15.10
C VAL A 66 -0.32 -6.25 -16.59
N GLU A 67 -1.38 -5.85 -17.31
CA GLU A 67 -1.24 -5.45 -18.72
C GLU A 67 -0.46 -4.14 -18.81
N LYS A 68 0.72 -4.24 -19.41
CA LYS A 68 1.67 -3.14 -19.55
C LYS A 68 1.33 -2.32 -20.79
N PRO A 69 1.27 -0.97 -20.72
CA PRO A 69 1.04 -0.14 -21.89
C PRO A 69 2.04 -0.47 -23.02
N PRO A 70 1.62 -0.55 -24.29
CA PRO A 70 2.45 -1.10 -25.38
C PRO A 70 3.79 -0.37 -25.58
N ASN A 71 3.81 0.93 -25.31
CA ASN A 71 4.98 1.79 -25.46
C ASN A 71 5.88 1.80 -24.21
N LEU A 72 5.43 1.31 -23.05
CA LEU A 72 6.22 1.29 -21.82
C LEU A 72 7.22 0.12 -21.86
N LYS A 73 8.52 0.40 -21.70
CA LYS A 73 9.59 -0.63 -21.71
C LYS A 73 10.05 -1.03 -20.31
N THR A 74 10.15 -0.10 -19.37
CA THR A 74 10.27 -0.39 -17.95
C THR A 74 9.80 0.81 -17.12
N CYS A 75 9.47 0.60 -15.86
CA CYS A 75 9.16 1.66 -14.90
C CYS A 75 9.51 1.23 -13.49
N GLY A 76 9.76 2.18 -12.60
CA GLY A 76 10.06 1.93 -11.20
C GLY A 76 10.64 3.15 -10.51
N TYR A 77 10.89 3.03 -9.21
CA TYR A 77 11.62 4.04 -8.46
C TYR A 77 13.13 3.85 -8.64
N CYS A 78 13.85 4.92 -8.93
CA CYS A 78 15.30 4.97 -8.76
C CYS A 78 15.72 6.36 -8.26
N TYR A 79 16.96 6.49 -7.81
CA TYR A 79 17.59 7.77 -7.58
C TYR A 79 18.17 8.28 -8.89
N GLY A 80 18.08 9.57 -9.15
CA GLY A 80 18.64 10.19 -10.35
C GLY A 80 19.06 11.65 -10.15
N ILE A 81 20.16 12.02 -10.78
CA ILE A 81 20.62 13.41 -10.95
C ILE A 81 21.21 13.62 -12.34
N GLY A 82 21.02 14.80 -12.90
CA GLY A 82 21.63 15.22 -14.17
C GLY A 82 21.97 16.70 -14.19
N ARG A 83 22.72 17.11 -15.22
CA ARG A 83 23.11 18.52 -15.43
C ARG A 83 21.94 19.33 -16.02
N VAL A 84 21.29 18.77 -17.04
CA VAL A 84 20.17 19.42 -17.75
C VAL A 84 18.84 19.14 -17.04
N ALA A 85 18.54 17.86 -16.78
CA ALA A 85 17.34 17.39 -16.07
C ALA A 85 17.68 16.87 -14.66
N TRP A 86 16.70 16.87 -13.76
CA TRP A 86 16.78 16.33 -12.40
C TRP A 86 17.95 16.88 -11.56
N LYS A 87 18.08 18.20 -11.46
CA LYS A 87 19.18 18.93 -10.78
C LYS A 87 19.39 18.67 -9.27
N LYS A 88 18.73 17.66 -8.69
CA LYS A 88 18.88 17.22 -7.29
C LYS A 88 18.83 15.70 -7.22
N TRP A 89 19.73 15.08 -6.47
CA TRP A 89 19.65 13.66 -6.15
C TRP A 89 18.41 13.40 -5.29
N LYS A 90 17.43 12.68 -5.85
CA LYS A 90 16.22 12.24 -5.15
C LYS A 90 15.73 10.93 -5.76
N ARG A 91 15.13 10.08 -4.93
CA ARG A 91 14.31 8.95 -5.38
C ARG A 91 13.08 9.50 -6.10
N ARG A 92 12.83 9.08 -7.33
CA ARG A 92 11.65 9.46 -8.12
C ARG A 92 11.14 8.26 -8.92
N PHE A 93 9.89 8.31 -9.36
CA PHE A 93 9.34 7.30 -10.26
C PHE A 93 9.69 7.67 -11.70
N TYR A 94 10.29 6.73 -12.42
CA TYR A 94 10.74 6.91 -13.78
C TYR A 94 10.08 5.90 -14.71
N CYS A 95 9.76 6.35 -15.92
CA CYS A 95 9.19 5.53 -16.98
C CYS A 95 10.06 5.60 -18.25
N LEU A 96 10.53 4.45 -18.72
CA LEU A 96 11.16 4.32 -20.03
C LEU A 96 10.10 4.05 -21.09
N VAL A 97 9.80 5.02 -21.94
CA VAL A 97 8.76 4.93 -22.97
C VAL A 97 9.39 4.98 -24.36
N GLN A 98 8.93 4.10 -25.25
CA GLN A 98 9.25 4.13 -26.67
C GLN A 98 8.36 5.16 -27.36
N VAL A 99 8.98 6.18 -27.98
CA VAL A 99 8.28 7.28 -28.65
C VAL A 99 8.23 7.06 -30.17
N SER A 100 9.25 6.41 -30.73
CA SER A 100 9.26 5.97 -32.14
C SER A 100 9.92 4.60 -32.29
N GLN A 101 10.09 4.11 -33.53
CA GLN A 101 10.82 2.86 -33.78
C GLN A 101 12.28 2.90 -33.29
N TYR A 102 12.87 4.09 -33.14
CA TYR A 102 14.27 4.29 -32.73
C TYR A 102 14.50 5.32 -31.60
N ALA A 103 13.48 6.06 -31.16
CA ALA A 103 13.60 7.08 -30.12
C ALA A 103 12.90 6.67 -28.82
N PHE A 104 13.59 6.89 -27.69
CA PHE A 104 13.09 6.58 -26.35
C PHE A 104 13.21 7.78 -25.42
N ALA A 105 12.17 8.00 -24.61
CA ALA A 105 12.12 9.04 -23.62
C ALA A 105 12.11 8.46 -22.21
N TYR A 106 12.92 9.05 -21.34
CA TYR A 106 12.85 8.89 -19.89
C TYR A 106 11.89 9.96 -19.37
N LEU A 107 10.74 9.55 -18.84
CA LEU A 107 9.70 10.46 -18.36
C LEU A 107 9.69 10.54 -16.84
N LEU A 108 9.63 11.77 -16.33
CA LEU A 108 9.43 12.07 -14.92
C LEU A 108 7.99 12.48 -14.63
N TYR A 109 7.39 11.84 -13.63
CA TYR A 109 6.18 12.32 -12.97
C TYR A 109 6.52 12.77 -11.56
N HIS A 110 6.69 14.09 -11.36
CA HIS A 110 6.78 14.64 -10.01
C HIS A 110 5.37 14.74 -9.42
N ASN A 111 5.22 14.45 -8.12
CA ASN A 111 3.95 14.53 -7.38
C ASN A 111 2.84 13.57 -7.87
N MET A 112 3.18 12.29 -8.04
CA MET A 112 2.25 11.20 -7.77
C MET A 112 2.20 10.96 -6.24
N PRO A 113 1.21 11.49 -5.50
CA PRO A 113 0.98 11.01 -4.14
C PRO A 113 0.56 9.55 -4.21
N SER A 114 1.39 8.65 -3.66
CA SER A 114 1.08 7.24 -3.37
C SER A 114 0.15 6.53 -4.39
N LEU A 115 0.48 6.62 -5.68
CA LEU A 115 -0.26 5.96 -6.79
C LEU A 115 -1.79 6.18 -6.74
N CYS A 116 -2.22 7.40 -7.09
CA CYS A 116 -3.62 7.63 -7.49
C CYS A 116 -4.07 6.61 -8.55
N ALA A 117 -5.33 6.19 -8.40
CA ALA A 117 -6.08 5.26 -9.22
C ALA A 117 -5.69 5.17 -10.70
N VAL A 118 -5.71 3.94 -11.24
CA VAL A 118 -5.76 3.66 -12.69
C VAL A 118 -7.18 3.96 -13.22
N THR A 119 -7.66 5.18 -12.96
CA THR A 119 -8.83 5.78 -13.62
C THR A 119 -8.73 7.31 -13.53
N VAL A 120 -8.73 7.97 -14.68
CA VAL A 120 -8.95 9.42 -14.85
C VAL A 120 -7.99 10.37 -14.12
N ARG A 121 -6.72 10.38 -14.55
CA ARG A 121 -6.00 11.65 -14.76
C ARG A 121 -5.65 11.81 -16.25
N LYS A 122 -6.64 12.24 -17.04
CA LYS A 122 -6.33 12.96 -18.29
C LYS A 122 -5.66 14.28 -17.89
N SER A 123 -4.67 14.73 -18.67
CA SER A 123 -3.93 15.97 -18.46
C SER A 123 -3.07 16.04 -17.18
N GLN A 124 -1.90 15.40 -17.22
CA GLN A 124 -0.67 16.02 -16.72
C GLN A 124 0.48 15.62 -17.65
N GLU A 125 1.07 16.60 -18.32
CA GLU A 125 2.27 16.41 -19.16
C GLU A 125 3.46 15.98 -18.30
N PRO A 126 4.40 15.15 -18.82
CA PRO A 126 5.59 14.76 -18.08
C PRO A 126 6.39 15.99 -17.67
N THR A 127 6.68 16.13 -16.38
CA THR A 127 7.25 17.36 -15.80
C THR A 127 8.65 17.67 -16.35
N GLU A 128 9.42 16.61 -16.57
CA GLU A 128 10.74 16.63 -17.22
C GLU A 128 10.84 15.37 -18.09
N PHE A 129 11.38 15.51 -19.30
CA PHE A 129 11.68 14.39 -20.19
C PHE A 129 13.12 14.47 -20.69
N VAL A 130 13.76 13.32 -20.87
CA VAL A 130 15.08 13.22 -21.52
C VAL A 130 15.01 12.19 -22.64
N GLN A 131 15.39 12.61 -23.85
CA GLN A 131 15.56 11.73 -25.00
C GLN A 131 16.91 11.00 -24.87
N LEU A 132 16.87 9.67 -24.95
CA LEU A 132 18.04 8.80 -24.71
C LEU A 132 18.97 8.65 -25.93
N ASP A 133 18.61 9.26 -27.05
CA ASP A 133 19.40 9.24 -28.27
C ASP A 133 20.80 9.83 -28.04
N GLY A 134 21.83 9.06 -28.39
CA GLY A 134 23.23 9.40 -28.17
C GLY A 134 23.75 9.18 -26.74
N PHE A 135 22.93 8.73 -25.79
CA PHE A 135 23.42 8.33 -24.47
C PHE A 135 24.06 6.95 -24.50
N THR A 136 25.08 6.77 -23.68
CA THR A 136 25.79 5.52 -23.46
C THR A 136 25.60 5.11 -22.00
N ILE A 137 25.01 3.95 -21.77
CA ILE A 137 24.71 3.40 -20.45
C ILE A 137 25.90 2.56 -19.99
N ASP A 138 26.27 2.67 -18.71
CA ASP A 138 27.21 1.72 -18.11
C ASP A 138 26.96 1.50 -16.62
N TYR A 139 27.50 0.39 -16.10
CA TYR A 139 27.53 0.10 -14.67
C TYR A 139 28.62 0.95 -14.00
N VAL A 140 28.31 1.54 -12.83
CA VAL A 140 29.37 2.10 -11.97
C VAL A 140 29.78 1.01 -10.97
N PRO A 141 31.06 0.58 -10.93
CA PRO A 141 31.49 -0.50 -10.03
C PRO A 141 31.52 -0.07 -8.55
N GLU A 142 31.95 1.17 -8.29
CA GLU A 142 32.08 1.74 -6.95
C GLU A 142 31.01 2.84 -6.75
N PRO A 143 30.28 2.85 -5.63
CA PRO A 143 29.26 3.87 -5.39
C PRO A 143 29.90 5.25 -5.20
N ASP A 144 29.26 6.28 -5.74
CA ASP A 144 29.66 7.67 -5.55
C ASP A 144 29.53 8.05 -4.06
N PRO A 145 30.61 8.37 -3.33
CA PRO A 145 30.55 8.53 -1.87
C PRO A 145 29.66 9.67 -1.40
N GLU A 146 29.50 10.73 -2.20
CA GLU A 146 28.64 11.86 -1.85
C GLU A 146 27.16 11.51 -2.03
N LEU A 147 26.83 10.74 -3.07
CA LEU A 147 25.46 10.33 -3.39
C LEU A 147 24.98 9.11 -2.60
N TYR A 148 25.88 8.17 -2.28
CA TYR A 148 25.58 6.96 -1.50
C TYR A 148 24.97 7.30 -0.12
N ASN A 149 25.55 8.30 0.56
CA ASN A 149 25.04 8.80 1.84
C ASN A 149 23.67 9.50 1.73
N GLN A 150 23.21 9.82 0.50
CA GLN A 150 21.91 10.43 0.22
C GLN A 150 20.89 9.40 -0.35
N GLY A 151 21.28 8.12 -0.49
CA GLY A 151 20.42 7.01 -0.89
C GLY A 151 20.77 6.38 -2.25
N GLY A 152 20.34 5.12 -2.44
CA GLY A 152 20.73 4.27 -3.55
C GLY A 152 22.04 3.51 -3.28
N LYS A 153 22.09 2.22 -3.65
CA LYS A 153 23.23 1.33 -3.40
C LYS A 153 23.97 0.91 -4.67
N TYR A 154 23.21 0.65 -5.75
CA TYR A 154 23.73 0.06 -6.98
C TYR A 154 23.68 1.08 -8.11
N PHE A 155 24.83 1.66 -8.45
CA PHE A 155 24.95 2.79 -9.36
C PHE A 155 25.10 2.38 -10.83
N PHE A 156 24.58 3.23 -11.72
CA PHE A 156 24.75 3.17 -13.17
C PHE A 156 24.66 4.60 -13.74
N THR A 157 25.26 4.83 -14.91
CA THR A 157 25.27 6.14 -15.58
C THR A 157 24.68 6.07 -16.98
N ALA A 158 24.20 7.21 -17.46
CA ALA A 158 23.99 7.48 -18.87
C ALA A 158 24.80 8.72 -19.27
N ILE A 159 25.74 8.57 -20.22
CA ILE A 159 26.69 9.62 -20.63
C ILE A 159 26.48 9.97 -22.11
N ARG A 160 26.40 11.25 -22.42
CA ARG A 160 26.40 11.80 -23.79
C ARG A 160 27.40 12.96 -23.85
N GLU A 161 27.83 13.37 -25.04
CA GLU A 161 28.70 14.55 -25.17
C GLU A 161 28.09 15.77 -24.45
N GLY A 162 28.80 16.29 -23.45
CA GLY A 162 28.38 17.42 -22.62
C GLY A 162 27.35 17.14 -21.52
N ASP A 163 26.76 15.93 -21.45
CA ASP A 163 25.66 15.61 -20.52
C ASP A 163 25.87 14.28 -19.80
N GLU A 164 25.60 14.27 -18.50
CA GLU A 164 25.87 13.14 -17.61
C GLU A 164 24.70 12.97 -16.66
N LEU A 165 24.12 11.77 -16.67
CA LEU A 165 23.05 11.35 -15.77
C LEU A 165 23.59 10.22 -14.89
N LYS A 166 23.56 10.43 -13.58
CA LYS A 166 23.86 9.38 -12.59
C LYS A 166 22.55 8.83 -12.05
N PHE A 167 22.48 7.51 -11.86
CA PHE A 167 21.34 6.80 -11.30
C PHE A 167 21.77 5.75 -10.27
N ALA A 168 20.86 5.40 -9.35
CA ALA A 168 21.05 4.26 -8.44
C ALA A 168 19.73 3.58 -8.04
N THR A 169 19.79 2.28 -7.76
CA THR A 169 18.71 1.48 -7.16
C THR A 169 19.14 0.91 -5.80
N ASP A 170 18.17 0.44 -5.01
CA ASP A 170 18.43 -0.20 -3.72
C ASP A 170 18.63 -1.72 -3.84
N ASP A 171 18.21 -2.33 -4.95
CA ASP A 171 18.44 -3.73 -5.31
C ASP A 171 19.30 -3.89 -6.59
N GLU A 172 20.12 -4.95 -6.66
CA GLU A 172 21.02 -5.22 -7.78
C GLU A 172 20.29 -5.73 -9.02
N ASN A 173 19.23 -6.53 -8.84
CA ASN A 173 18.43 -7.06 -9.94
C ASN A 173 17.65 -5.92 -10.60
N GLU A 174 17.14 -4.97 -9.83
CA GLU A 174 16.57 -3.73 -10.35
C GLU A 174 17.57 -2.93 -11.20
N ARG A 175 18.81 -2.73 -10.72
CA ARG A 175 19.88 -2.10 -11.53
C ARG A 175 20.07 -2.85 -12.85
N ASN A 176 20.16 -4.18 -12.79
CA ASN A 176 20.35 -5.00 -13.98
C ASN A 176 19.18 -4.88 -14.97
N LEU A 177 17.94 -4.86 -14.49
CA LEU A 177 16.75 -4.64 -15.34
C LEU A 177 16.77 -3.24 -15.98
N TRP A 178 17.12 -2.20 -15.21
CA TRP A 178 17.25 -0.83 -15.72
C TRP A 178 18.35 -0.70 -16.78
N VAL A 179 19.57 -1.17 -16.49
CA VAL A 179 20.70 -1.10 -17.44
C VAL A 179 20.41 -1.89 -18.71
N GLN A 180 19.83 -3.09 -18.62
CA GLN A 180 19.47 -3.87 -19.83
C GLN A 180 18.31 -3.23 -20.62
N ALA A 181 17.36 -2.56 -19.98
CA ALA A 181 16.29 -1.84 -20.66
C ALA A 181 16.80 -0.57 -21.35
N LEU A 182 17.67 0.19 -20.68
CA LEU A 182 18.27 1.41 -21.21
C LEU A 182 19.28 1.11 -22.34
N TYR A 183 20.12 0.09 -22.20
CA TYR A 183 21.01 -0.39 -23.28
C TYR A 183 20.25 -0.67 -24.59
N ARG A 184 19.08 -1.31 -24.49
CA ARG A 184 18.22 -1.58 -25.65
C ARG A 184 17.55 -0.33 -26.22
N ALA A 185 17.39 0.71 -25.41
CA ALA A 185 16.78 1.98 -25.79
C ALA A 185 17.79 2.95 -26.44
N THR A 186 19.04 2.97 -25.96
CA THR A 186 20.11 3.80 -26.54
C THR A 186 20.65 3.25 -27.85
N GLY A 187 20.59 1.93 -28.05
CA GLY A 187 21.15 1.27 -29.23
C GLY A 187 22.69 1.33 -29.29
N GLN A 188 23.35 1.62 -28.16
CA GLN A 188 24.81 1.71 -28.07
C GLN A 188 25.50 0.42 -28.56
N ALA A 189 26.63 0.56 -29.25
CA ALA A 189 27.31 -0.56 -29.90
C ALA A 189 27.94 -1.57 -28.91
N TYR A 190 28.39 -1.11 -27.75
CA TYR A 190 28.97 -1.97 -26.72
C TYR A 190 27.95 -2.33 -25.65
N LYS A 191 27.89 -3.62 -25.29
CA LYS A 191 26.99 -4.11 -24.25
C LYS A 191 27.58 -3.85 -22.84
N PRO A 192 26.85 -3.17 -21.93
CA PRO A 192 27.28 -3.00 -20.55
C PRO A 192 27.49 -4.35 -19.86
N VAL A 193 28.63 -4.50 -19.18
CA VAL A 193 29.00 -5.74 -18.49
C VAL A 193 28.78 -5.53 -17.00
N PRO A 194 27.92 -6.33 -16.32
CA PRO A 194 27.76 -6.24 -14.88
C PRO A 194 29.13 -6.43 -14.19
N PRO A 195 29.46 -5.63 -13.16
CA PRO A 195 30.69 -5.83 -12.40
C PRO A 195 30.71 -7.25 -11.84
N LYS A 196 31.87 -7.90 -11.86
CA LYS A 196 32.02 -9.25 -11.30
C LYS A 196 31.63 -9.19 -9.83
N GLN A 197 30.54 -9.88 -9.47
CA GLN A 197 30.08 -9.98 -8.09
C GLN A 197 31.25 -10.35 -7.18
N SER A 198 31.42 -9.62 -6.07
CA SER A 198 32.25 -10.13 -4.97
C SER A 198 31.60 -11.43 -4.50
N VAL A 199 32.25 -12.56 -4.80
CA VAL A 199 31.68 -13.90 -4.59
C VAL A 199 31.69 -14.26 -3.11
N LEU A 200 30.86 -13.57 -2.33
CA LEU A 200 30.24 -14.05 -1.10
C LEU A 200 29.08 -15.01 -1.47
N ALA A 201 29.29 -15.86 -2.49
CA ALA A 201 28.41 -17.00 -2.74
C ALA A 201 28.55 -17.93 -1.55
N SER A 202 27.62 -17.80 -0.60
CA SER A 202 27.70 -18.51 0.65
C SER A 202 27.55 -20.01 0.36
N LYS A 203 28.68 -20.74 0.41
CA LYS A 203 28.65 -22.20 0.44
C LYS A 203 27.75 -22.63 1.60
N THR A 204 27.10 -23.77 1.43
CA THR A 204 26.08 -24.30 2.34
C THR A 204 26.68 -24.92 3.62
N GLN A 205 27.63 -24.22 4.26
CA GLN A 205 27.91 -24.39 5.68
C GLN A 205 26.63 -24.03 6.46
N GLY A 206 26.34 -24.78 7.53
CA GLY A 206 25.04 -24.80 8.19
C GLY A 206 24.50 -23.44 8.62
N LEU A 207 23.17 -23.29 8.64
CA LEU A 207 22.52 -22.02 9.01
C LEU A 207 22.89 -21.53 10.42
N GLN A 208 23.16 -22.43 11.37
CA GLN A 208 23.62 -22.09 12.72
C GLN A 208 24.93 -21.28 12.71
N ASP A 209 25.98 -21.76 12.03
CA ASP A 209 27.29 -21.07 11.96
C ASP A 209 27.21 -19.67 11.35
N LYS A 210 26.20 -19.42 10.50
CA LYS A 210 25.97 -18.09 9.90
C LYS A 210 25.21 -17.18 10.86
N ALA A 211 24.20 -17.71 11.55
CA ALA A 211 23.39 -16.95 12.48
C ALA A 211 24.21 -16.42 13.66
N SER A 212 25.05 -17.26 14.27
CA SER A 212 25.98 -16.84 15.33
C SER A 212 26.95 -15.74 14.88
N LYS A 213 27.52 -15.86 13.67
CA LYS A 213 28.40 -14.85 13.08
C LYS A 213 27.73 -13.51 12.77
N HIS A 214 26.40 -13.46 12.77
CA HIS A 214 25.60 -12.24 12.63
C HIS A 214 25.00 -11.76 13.97
N GLY A 215 25.44 -12.32 15.11
CA GLY A 215 24.96 -11.92 16.43
C GLY A 215 23.54 -12.41 16.75
N LEU A 216 23.05 -13.43 16.05
CA LEU A 216 21.70 -13.98 16.26
C LEU A 216 21.67 -15.10 17.33
N ASP A 217 22.76 -15.29 18.09
CA ASP A 217 22.86 -16.33 19.14
C ASP A 217 21.76 -16.19 20.20
N GLU A 218 21.44 -14.97 20.62
CA GLU A 218 20.36 -14.70 21.57
C GLU A 218 18.98 -15.11 21.00
N LEU A 219 18.75 -14.95 19.70
CA LEU A 219 17.51 -15.38 19.04
C LEU A 219 17.41 -16.89 18.85
N ILE A 220 18.55 -17.59 18.77
CA ILE A 220 18.62 -19.06 18.71
C ILE A 220 18.39 -19.67 20.10
N GLN A 221 18.83 -18.98 21.16
CA GLN A 221 18.72 -19.43 22.55
C GLN A 221 17.44 -18.96 23.25
N ALA A 222 16.72 -17.96 22.70
CA ALA A 222 15.46 -17.50 23.25
C ALA A 222 14.39 -18.62 23.24
N ASP A 223 13.79 -18.88 24.41
CA ASP A 223 12.59 -19.72 24.51
C ASP A 223 11.39 -18.94 23.94
N PRO A 224 10.76 -19.40 22.82
CA PRO A 224 9.59 -18.73 22.27
C PRO A 224 8.46 -18.61 23.30
N VAL A 225 8.29 -19.59 24.20
CA VAL A 225 7.17 -19.61 25.15
C VAL A 225 7.22 -18.44 26.14
N GLN A 226 8.40 -17.85 26.40
CA GLN A 226 8.55 -16.69 27.27
C GLN A 226 8.38 -15.34 26.55
N MET A 227 8.18 -15.33 25.23
CA MET A 227 8.12 -14.09 24.45
C MET A 227 6.71 -13.49 24.40
N ALA A 228 6.62 -12.16 24.47
CA ALA A 228 5.41 -11.40 24.19
C ALA A 228 5.09 -11.43 22.69
N HIS A 229 4.56 -12.56 22.22
CA HIS A 229 4.34 -12.82 20.80
C HIS A 229 3.32 -11.88 20.15
N ASP A 230 2.40 -11.30 20.92
CA ASP A 230 1.45 -10.27 20.52
C ASP A 230 2.13 -8.93 20.18
N HIS A 231 3.10 -8.51 20.98
CA HIS A 231 3.92 -7.31 20.75
C HIS A 231 4.88 -7.52 19.57
N LEU A 232 5.52 -8.69 19.49
CA LEU A 232 6.37 -9.07 18.36
C LEU A 232 5.57 -9.16 17.05
N PHE A 233 4.34 -9.68 17.11
CA PHE A 233 3.44 -9.71 15.96
C PHE A 233 3.06 -8.30 15.49
N ALA A 234 2.67 -7.41 16.42
CA ALA A 234 2.34 -6.03 16.07
C ALA A 234 3.53 -5.37 15.35
N LYS A 235 4.75 -5.47 15.89
CA LYS A 235 5.96 -4.96 15.24
C LYS A 235 6.22 -5.58 13.85
N LEU A 236 6.05 -6.90 13.70
CA LEU A 236 6.17 -7.59 12.42
C LEU A 236 5.13 -7.09 11.40
N GLN A 237 3.90 -6.84 11.85
CA GLN A 237 2.80 -6.33 11.04
C GLN A 237 3.07 -4.89 10.58
N SER A 238 3.52 -4.00 11.48
CA SER A 238 3.92 -2.63 11.12
C SER A 238 5.04 -2.63 10.07
N MET A 239 6.09 -3.43 10.29
CA MET A 239 7.20 -3.54 9.34
C MET A 239 6.78 -4.15 7.99
N ALA A 240 5.83 -5.10 7.99
CA ALA A 240 5.26 -5.65 6.77
C ALA A 240 4.42 -4.62 6.02
N LEU A 241 3.71 -3.72 6.72
CA LEU A 241 2.93 -2.63 6.14
C LEU A 241 3.86 -1.56 5.55
N ASP A 242 4.90 -1.15 6.29
CA ASP A 242 5.95 -0.25 5.82
C ASP A 242 6.59 -0.74 4.53
N TYR A 243 7.02 -2.01 4.50
CA TYR A 243 7.57 -2.62 3.30
C TYR A 243 6.57 -2.58 2.14
N ARG A 244 5.29 -2.89 2.41
CA ARG A 244 4.24 -3.00 1.41
C ARG A 244 3.73 -1.65 0.87
N LEU A 245 3.87 -0.56 1.63
CA LEU A 245 3.60 0.81 1.17
C LEU A 245 4.78 1.40 0.37
N ASN A 246 5.99 0.86 0.56
CA ASN A 246 7.20 1.25 -0.21
C ASN A 246 7.39 0.44 -1.51
N ASP A 247 6.52 -0.54 -1.77
CA ASP A 247 6.49 -1.37 -2.97
C ASP A 247 6.13 -0.53 -4.22
N PRO A 248 6.78 -0.72 -5.38
CA PRO A 248 6.37 -0.06 -6.63
C PRO A 248 4.94 -0.38 -7.09
N ILE A 249 4.31 -1.43 -6.57
CA ILE A 249 2.89 -1.75 -6.79
C ILE A 249 2.03 -1.05 -5.73
N CYS A 250 1.05 -0.25 -6.17
CA CYS A 250 0.09 0.39 -5.27
C CYS A 250 -0.64 -0.65 -4.41
N SER A 251 -0.39 -0.63 -3.11
CA SER A 251 -0.97 -1.56 -2.16
C SER A 251 -2.20 -1.01 -1.46
N LEU A 252 -2.34 0.32 -1.34
CA LEU A 252 -3.37 1.00 -0.55
C LEU A 252 -3.50 0.47 0.89
N GLY A 253 -2.40 -0.04 1.46
CA GLY A 253 -2.36 -0.70 2.78
C GLY A 253 -2.62 -2.22 2.76
N TRP A 254 -3.04 -2.81 1.63
CA TRP A 254 -3.24 -4.26 1.53
C TRP A 254 -1.93 -5.04 1.49
N PHE A 255 -1.78 -5.93 2.48
CA PHE A 255 -0.78 -6.99 2.47
C PHE A 255 -0.91 -7.89 1.22
N SER A 256 0.23 -8.32 0.68
CA SER A 256 0.25 -9.36 -0.35
C SER A 256 -0.24 -10.71 0.19
N PRO A 257 -0.73 -11.64 -0.64
CA PRO A 257 -1.17 -12.97 -0.19
C PRO A 257 -0.11 -13.74 0.60
N GLY A 258 1.18 -13.57 0.25
CA GLY A 258 2.29 -14.17 0.99
C GLY A 258 2.50 -13.55 2.39
N GLN A 259 2.35 -12.23 2.51
CA GLN A 259 2.39 -11.57 3.83
C GLN A 259 1.20 -11.97 4.69
N VAL A 260 -0.02 -12.02 4.13
CA VAL A 260 -1.22 -12.50 4.84
C VAL A 260 -1.00 -13.91 5.35
N PHE A 261 -0.52 -14.83 4.51
CA PHE A 261 -0.21 -16.20 4.92
C PHE A 261 0.79 -16.29 6.08
N VAL A 262 1.89 -15.52 6.03
CA VAL A 262 2.91 -15.50 7.10
C VAL A 262 2.35 -14.93 8.41
N LEU A 263 1.55 -13.85 8.34
CA LEU A 263 0.92 -13.25 9.50
C LEU A 263 -0.14 -14.18 10.11
N ASP A 264 -0.96 -14.85 9.28
CA ASP A 264 -1.96 -15.83 9.70
C ASP A 264 -1.32 -17.05 10.39
N GLU A 265 -0.25 -17.61 9.80
CA GLU A 265 0.52 -18.70 10.40
C GLU A 265 1.16 -18.30 11.73
N TYR A 266 1.69 -17.08 11.85
CA TYR A 266 2.23 -16.57 13.12
C TYR A 266 1.11 -16.49 14.18
N CYS A 267 -0.05 -15.91 13.84
CA CYS A 267 -1.18 -15.84 14.77
C CYS A 267 -1.64 -17.22 15.22
N ALA A 268 -1.73 -18.19 14.29
CA ALA A 268 -2.18 -19.55 14.59
C ALA A 268 -1.19 -20.33 15.48
N ARG A 269 0.12 -20.11 15.31
CA ARG A 269 1.18 -20.79 16.08
C ARG A 269 1.33 -20.24 17.50
N TYR A 270 1.25 -18.92 17.64
CA TYR A 270 1.53 -18.23 18.90
C TYR A 270 0.29 -17.64 19.58
N MET A 271 -0.91 -18.04 19.14
CA MET A 271 -2.21 -17.67 19.71
C MET A 271 -2.44 -16.14 19.82
N VAL A 272 -1.89 -15.37 18.88
CA VAL A 272 -2.09 -13.91 18.84
C VAL A 272 -3.56 -13.63 18.56
N ARG A 273 -4.20 -12.89 19.47
CA ARG A 273 -5.64 -12.61 19.42
C ARG A 273 -5.98 -11.77 18.19
N GLY A 274 -7.09 -12.11 17.54
CA GLY A 274 -7.57 -11.38 16.36
C GLY A 274 -7.90 -9.92 16.65
N CYS A 275 -8.43 -9.61 17.85
CA CYS A 275 -8.78 -8.24 18.21
C CYS A 275 -7.53 -7.37 18.28
N HIS A 276 -6.51 -7.78 19.04
CA HIS A 276 -5.15 -7.19 19.05
C HIS A 276 -4.62 -6.93 17.64
N ARG A 277 -4.56 -7.97 16.79
CA ARG A 277 -4.10 -7.86 15.39
C ARG A 277 -4.85 -6.79 14.59
N HIS A 278 -6.16 -6.67 14.74
CA HIS A 278 -6.95 -5.72 13.96
C HIS A 278 -6.93 -4.30 14.54
N VAL A 279 -6.79 -4.12 15.86
CA VAL A 279 -6.66 -2.79 16.47
C VAL A 279 -5.26 -2.21 16.22
N SER A 280 -4.20 -3.01 16.33
CA SER A 280 -2.84 -2.58 15.96
C SER A 280 -2.75 -2.24 14.48
N LEU A 281 -3.31 -3.07 13.59
CA LEU A 281 -3.39 -2.76 12.16
C LEU A 281 -4.15 -1.47 11.90
N LEU A 282 -5.31 -1.28 12.54
CA LEU A 282 -6.11 -0.07 12.36
C LEU A 282 -5.34 1.17 12.82
N ASN A 283 -4.65 1.11 13.97
CA ASN A 283 -3.77 2.17 14.45
C ASN A 283 -2.66 2.50 13.45
N ASP A 284 -2.00 1.49 12.89
CA ASP A 284 -0.93 1.68 11.90
C ASP A 284 -1.46 2.26 10.58
N LEU A 285 -2.62 1.82 10.10
CA LEU A 285 -3.28 2.38 8.92
C LEU A 285 -3.66 3.85 9.14
N LEU A 286 -4.12 4.24 10.33
CA LEU A 286 -4.35 5.64 10.69
C LEU A 286 -3.04 6.45 10.69
N ASN A 287 -1.97 5.92 11.30
CA ASN A 287 -0.64 6.56 11.27
C ASN A 287 -0.18 6.82 9.82
N LYS A 288 -0.37 5.85 8.91
CA LYS A 288 0.02 6.01 7.50
C LYS A 288 -0.88 6.97 6.74
N ALA A 289 -2.18 7.05 7.07
CA ALA A 289 -3.07 8.06 6.53
C ALA A 289 -2.70 9.48 7.03
N ASP A 290 -2.28 9.62 8.29
CA ASP A 290 -1.77 10.87 8.86
C ASP A 290 -0.43 11.29 8.19
N ASP A 291 0.46 10.33 7.89
CA ASP A 291 1.68 10.52 7.06
C ASP A 291 1.38 10.88 5.58
N GLY A 292 0.12 10.88 5.15
CA GLY A 292 -0.30 11.20 3.78
C GLY A 292 -0.23 10.05 2.77
N HIS A 293 -0.10 8.79 3.23
CA HIS A 293 -0.26 7.63 2.35
C HIS A 293 -1.75 7.43 2.00
N LEU A 294 -2.01 7.01 0.77
CA LEU A 294 -3.36 6.61 0.36
C LEU A 294 -3.64 5.20 0.88
N ILE A 295 -4.56 5.09 1.84
CA ILE A 295 -5.04 3.83 2.41
C ILE A 295 -6.46 3.57 1.89
N GLU A 296 -6.78 2.33 1.51
CA GLU A 296 -8.11 2.00 1.02
C GLU A 296 -9.13 2.02 2.18
N PRO A 297 -10.25 2.78 2.06
CA PRO A 297 -11.27 2.83 3.10
C PRO A 297 -11.80 1.44 3.48
N THR A 298 -11.98 0.53 2.51
CA THR A 298 -12.46 -0.85 2.73
C THR A 298 -11.66 -1.61 3.78
N LEU A 299 -10.35 -1.40 3.85
CA LEU A 299 -9.44 -2.07 4.80
C LEU A 299 -9.60 -1.52 6.23
N ILE A 300 -9.80 -0.21 6.35
CA ILE A 300 -10.11 0.49 7.60
C ILE A 300 -11.49 0.02 8.10
N HIS A 301 -12.51 0.03 7.22
CA HIS A 301 -13.85 -0.49 7.48
C HIS A 301 -13.83 -1.93 8.01
N TYR A 302 -13.08 -2.82 7.35
CA TYR A 302 -12.99 -4.24 7.74
C TYR A 302 -12.35 -4.40 9.12
N SER A 303 -11.22 -3.73 9.36
CA SER A 303 -10.49 -3.83 10.63
C SER A 303 -11.30 -3.22 11.79
N PHE A 304 -11.95 -2.07 11.57
CA PHE A 304 -12.86 -1.48 12.55
C PHE A 304 -14.05 -2.40 12.86
N ALA A 305 -14.74 -2.92 11.84
CA ALA A 305 -15.88 -3.80 12.03
C ALA A 305 -15.50 -5.10 12.75
N PHE A 306 -14.31 -5.64 12.48
CA PHE A 306 -13.77 -6.79 13.19
C PHE A 306 -13.60 -6.47 14.69
N CYS A 307 -12.89 -5.40 15.05
CA CYS A 307 -12.70 -4.99 16.45
C CYS A 307 -14.03 -4.69 17.15
N ALA A 308 -14.91 -3.90 16.52
CA ALA A 308 -16.23 -3.55 17.06
C ALA A 308 -17.08 -4.81 17.34
N SER A 309 -17.06 -5.82 16.45
CA SER A 309 -17.79 -7.07 16.67
C SER A 309 -17.29 -7.87 17.88
N HIS A 310 -16.00 -7.76 18.23
CA HIS A 310 -15.43 -8.40 19.41
C HIS A 310 -15.75 -7.60 20.69
N VAL A 311 -15.50 -6.29 20.68
CA VAL A 311 -15.65 -5.42 21.86
C VAL A 311 -17.13 -5.23 22.24
N HIS A 312 -18.04 -5.19 21.26
CA HIS A 312 -19.48 -5.04 21.47
C HIS A 312 -20.25 -6.38 21.45
N GLY A 313 -19.57 -7.51 21.29
CA GLY A 313 -20.14 -8.86 21.51
C GLY A 313 -21.07 -9.44 20.44
N ASN A 314 -21.09 -8.88 19.23
CA ASN A 314 -22.09 -9.21 18.20
C ASN A 314 -21.57 -10.15 17.11
N ARG A 315 -21.08 -11.33 17.51
CA ARG A 315 -20.54 -12.34 16.58
C ARG A 315 -21.54 -13.48 16.39
N PRO A 316 -21.80 -13.94 15.14
CA PRO A 316 -22.66 -15.10 14.89
C PRO A 316 -22.08 -16.40 15.48
N ASP A 317 -20.77 -16.43 15.76
CA ASP A 317 -20.05 -17.59 16.30
C ASP A 317 -20.02 -17.65 17.86
N GLY A 318 -20.65 -16.69 18.56
CA GLY A 318 -20.76 -16.67 20.03
C GLY A 318 -20.01 -15.54 20.74
N VAL A 319 -19.74 -15.71 22.04
CA VAL A 319 -19.12 -14.67 22.89
C VAL A 319 -17.66 -14.45 22.49
N GLY A 320 -17.34 -13.27 21.96
CA GLY A 320 -15.97 -12.83 21.77
C GLY A 320 -15.35 -12.41 23.10
N THR A 321 -14.19 -12.97 23.45
CA THR A 321 -13.38 -12.48 24.57
C THR A 321 -12.43 -11.39 24.09
N VAL A 322 -12.36 -10.29 24.84
CA VAL A 322 -11.44 -9.17 24.62
C VAL A 322 -10.84 -8.79 25.96
N THR A 323 -9.54 -8.50 26.00
CA THR A 323 -8.86 -8.01 27.19
C THR A 323 -9.19 -6.55 27.48
N LEU A 324 -8.93 -6.08 28.70
CA LEU A 324 -9.13 -4.66 29.05
C LEU A 324 -8.26 -3.75 28.16
N GLU A 325 -6.98 -4.12 27.98
CA GLU A 325 -6.01 -3.43 27.14
C GLU A 325 -6.47 -3.30 25.67
N GLU A 326 -6.92 -4.40 25.05
CA GLU A 326 -7.48 -4.35 23.68
C GLU A 326 -8.73 -3.46 23.59
N LYS A 327 -9.56 -3.42 24.64
CA LYS A 327 -10.77 -2.61 24.68
C LYS A 327 -10.45 -1.12 24.83
N GLU A 328 -9.50 -0.77 25.69
CA GLU A 328 -9.03 0.60 25.91
C GLU A 328 -8.34 1.12 24.64
N HIS A 329 -7.39 0.37 24.10
CA HIS A 329 -6.71 0.71 22.85
C HIS A 329 -7.68 0.83 21.66
N PHE A 330 -8.74 0.01 21.61
CA PHE A 330 -9.78 0.18 20.60
C PHE A 330 -10.57 1.49 20.77
N GLN A 331 -10.84 1.97 21.99
CA GLN A 331 -11.50 3.28 22.15
C GLN A 331 -10.59 4.44 21.70
N GLU A 332 -9.29 4.39 21.99
CA GLU A 332 -8.32 5.38 21.51
C GLU A 332 -8.28 5.43 19.98
N VAL A 333 -8.13 4.27 19.34
CA VAL A 333 -8.07 4.13 17.88
C VAL A 333 -9.42 4.50 17.23
N LYS A 334 -10.55 4.24 17.90
CA LYS A 334 -11.90 4.63 17.46
C LYS A 334 -12.07 6.16 17.43
N GLU A 335 -11.62 6.88 18.46
CA GLU A 335 -11.71 8.35 18.46
C GLU A 335 -10.75 8.97 17.43
N ARG A 336 -9.53 8.41 17.26
CA ARG A 336 -8.64 8.81 16.15
C ARG A 336 -9.28 8.61 14.78
N LEU A 337 -9.92 7.46 14.55
CA LEU A 337 -10.64 7.16 13.32
C LEU A 337 -11.79 8.16 13.08
N LYS A 338 -12.56 8.50 14.12
CA LYS A 338 -13.63 9.51 14.04
C LYS A 338 -13.09 10.86 13.53
N VAL A 339 -12.01 11.36 14.12
CA VAL A 339 -11.36 12.62 13.69
C VAL A 339 -10.86 12.56 12.24
N LEU A 340 -10.31 11.41 11.81
CA LEU A 340 -9.91 11.22 10.41
C LEU A 340 -11.12 11.26 9.46
N LEU A 341 -12.24 10.63 9.83
CA LEU A 341 -13.46 10.60 9.02
C LEU A 341 -14.11 11.99 8.92
N GLU A 342 -14.23 12.72 10.04
CA GLU A 342 -14.67 14.12 10.06
C GLU A 342 -13.80 14.97 9.11
N LYS A 343 -12.46 14.86 9.22
CA LYS A 343 -11.51 15.54 8.31
C LYS A 343 -11.71 15.16 6.84
N GLN A 344 -11.96 13.90 6.51
CA GLN A 344 -12.23 13.44 5.14
C GLN A 344 -13.56 13.98 4.60
N ILE A 345 -14.60 14.06 5.44
CA ILE A 345 -15.91 14.60 5.06
C ILE A 345 -15.83 16.12 4.89
N THR A 346 -15.18 16.86 5.81
CA THR A 346 -14.93 18.30 5.66
C THR A 346 -14.11 18.64 4.39
N ASN A 347 -13.27 17.71 3.93
CA ASN A 347 -12.45 17.87 2.72
C ASN A 347 -12.92 16.98 1.55
N PHE A 348 -14.22 16.65 1.47
CA PHE A 348 -14.74 15.65 0.53
C PHE A 348 -14.36 15.88 -0.94
N ARG A 349 -14.31 17.15 -1.42
CA ARG A 349 -13.87 17.49 -2.79
C ARG A 349 -12.41 17.11 -3.08
N TYR A 350 -11.55 17.02 -2.06
CA TYR A 350 -10.13 16.63 -2.18
C TYR A 350 -9.90 15.15 -1.89
N CYS A 351 -10.63 14.58 -0.93
CA CYS A 351 -10.54 13.17 -0.59
C CYS A 351 -11.26 12.28 -1.62
N PHE A 352 -12.33 12.78 -2.25
CA PHE A 352 -13.17 12.08 -3.22
C PHE A 352 -13.43 12.97 -4.46
N PRO A 353 -12.39 13.33 -5.25
CA PRO A 353 -12.53 14.23 -6.38
C PRO A 353 -13.50 13.66 -7.42
N PHE A 354 -14.47 14.48 -7.85
CA PHE A 354 -15.53 14.10 -8.81
C PHE A 354 -16.29 12.82 -8.41
N GLY A 355 -16.52 12.61 -7.11
CA GLY A 355 -17.18 11.41 -6.57
C GLY A 355 -16.37 10.12 -6.69
N ARG A 356 -15.06 10.19 -6.98
CA ARG A 356 -14.19 9.02 -7.19
C ARG A 356 -13.27 8.73 -5.98
N PRO A 357 -13.03 7.45 -5.64
CA PRO A 357 -13.66 6.26 -6.22
C PRO A 357 -15.15 6.15 -5.87
N GLU A 358 -15.91 5.53 -6.77
CA GLU A 358 -17.37 5.51 -6.71
C GLU A 358 -17.87 4.83 -5.42
N GLY A 359 -18.82 5.45 -4.72
CA GLY A 359 -19.31 4.98 -3.43
C GLY A 359 -18.35 5.13 -2.25
N ALA A 360 -17.13 5.66 -2.42
CA ALA A 360 -16.17 5.79 -1.33
C ALA A 360 -16.60 6.80 -0.26
N LEU A 361 -17.16 7.95 -0.66
CA LEU A 361 -17.73 8.94 0.28
C LEU A 361 -18.90 8.32 1.07
N LYS A 362 -19.79 7.58 0.39
CA LYS A 362 -20.89 6.82 1.00
C LYS A 362 -20.40 5.76 1.98
N GLY A 363 -19.29 5.09 1.66
CA GLY A 363 -18.55 4.22 2.57
C GLY A 363 -18.11 4.99 3.82
N THR A 364 -17.34 6.07 3.64
CA THR A 364 -16.84 6.94 4.72
C THR A 364 -17.95 7.43 5.66
N LEU A 365 -19.11 7.84 5.12
CA LEU A 365 -20.29 8.21 5.90
C LEU A 365 -20.85 7.01 6.71
N SER A 366 -20.99 5.85 6.08
CA SER A 366 -21.43 4.62 6.75
C SER A 366 -20.42 4.10 7.79
N LEU A 367 -19.12 4.41 7.64
CA LEU A 367 -18.14 4.15 8.69
C LEU A 367 -18.33 5.11 9.86
N LEU A 368 -18.53 6.40 9.61
CA LEU A 368 -18.76 7.41 10.64
C LEU A 368 -19.98 7.02 11.50
N GLU A 369 -21.09 6.63 10.88
CA GLU A 369 -22.28 6.10 11.59
C GLU A 369 -21.92 4.98 12.57
N ARG A 370 -21.12 3.99 12.12
CA ARG A 370 -20.69 2.85 12.96
C ARG A 370 -19.65 3.22 14.01
N VAL A 371 -18.82 4.23 13.74
CA VAL A 371 -17.85 4.77 14.69
C VAL A 371 -18.54 5.55 15.81
N LEU A 372 -19.65 6.24 15.52
CA LEU A 372 -20.46 6.93 16.52
C LEU A 372 -21.26 5.96 17.43
N MET A 373 -21.46 4.70 17.03
CA MET A 373 -22.15 3.70 17.87
C MET A 373 -21.41 3.48 19.20
N LYS A 374 -22.13 3.63 20.31
CA LYS A 374 -21.60 3.40 21.67
C LYS A 374 -21.53 1.92 22.01
N ASP A 375 -22.53 1.17 21.58
CA ASP A 375 -22.63 -0.28 21.67
C ASP A 375 -23.44 -0.84 20.48
N VAL A 376 -23.70 -2.13 20.46
CA VAL A 376 -24.39 -2.85 19.37
C VAL A 376 -25.91 -2.74 19.42
N VAL A 377 -26.49 -2.52 20.59
CA VAL A 377 -27.93 -2.52 20.86
C VAL A 377 -28.51 -1.12 20.71
N SER A 378 -27.69 -0.09 20.91
CA SER A 378 -28.02 1.33 20.84
C SER A 378 -27.57 1.93 19.49
N PRO A 379 -28.38 1.87 18.41
CA PRO A 379 -28.07 2.58 17.18
C PRO A 379 -27.99 4.08 17.46
N VAL A 380 -27.07 4.77 16.79
CA VAL A 380 -26.91 6.22 16.92
C VAL A 380 -28.19 6.91 16.44
N PRO A 381 -28.75 7.86 17.21
CA PRO A 381 -29.86 8.67 16.73
C PRO A 381 -29.50 9.35 15.39
N PRO A 382 -30.35 9.29 14.35
CA PRO A 382 -30.05 9.92 13.06
C PRO A 382 -29.70 11.40 13.17
N GLU A 383 -30.25 12.10 14.17
CA GLU A 383 -29.96 13.51 14.46
C GLU A 383 -28.52 13.74 14.97
N GLU A 384 -27.91 12.79 15.69
CA GLU A 384 -26.52 12.89 16.15
C GLU A 384 -25.56 12.76 14.96
N VAL A 385 -25.81 11.78 14.07
CA VAL A 385 -25.07 11.62 12.81
C VAL A 385 -25.23 12.86 11.92
N ARG A 386 -26.47 13.33 11.72
CA ARG A 386 -26.78 14.55 10.97
C ARG A 386 -26.09 15.79 11.55
N SER A 387 -26.01 15.91 12.87
CA SER A 387 -25.33 17.02 13.53
C SER A 387 -23.83 17.04 13.23
N VAL A 388 -23.15 15.88 13.27
CA VAL A 388 -21.72 15.77 12.89
C VAL A 388 -21.52 16.08 11.42
N ILE A 389 -22.32 15.48 10.52
CA ILE A 389 -22.23 15.74 9.07
C ILE A 389 -22.48 17.22 8.76
N LYS A 390 -23.51 17.83 9.36
CA LYS A 390 -23.83 19.25 9.19
C LYS A 390 -22.65 20.13 9.59
N LYS A 391 -22.01 19.88 10.73
CA LYS A 391 -20.81 20.60 11.17
C LYS A 391 -19.66 20.47 10.14
N CYS A 392 -19.42 19.26 9.64
CA CYS A 392 -18.39 19.03 8.61
C CYS A 392 -18.70 19.78 7.31
N LEU A 393 -19.98 19.86 6.90
CA LEU A 393 -20.41 20.60 5.71
C LEU A 393 -20.35 22.12 5.89
N GLU A 394 -20.65 22.64 7.08
CA GLU A 394 -20.47 24.07 7.42
C GLU A 394 -18.99 24.47 7.37
N GLU A 395 -18.10 23.63 7.94
CA GLU A 395 -16.64 23.80 7.83
C GLU A 395 -16.16 23.69 6.37
N ALA A 396 -16.67 22.72 5.60
CA ALA A 396 -16.35 22.53 4.19
C ALA A 396 -16.76 23.74 3.34
N ALA A 397 -17.94 24.31 3.61
CA ALA A 397 -18.42 25.50 2.92
C ALA A 397 -17.49 26.70 3.16
N LEU A 398 -17.04 26.90 4.42
CA LEU A 398 -16.08 27.94 4.76
C LEU A 398 -14.74 27.75 4.04
N ILE A 399 -14.17 26.53 4.07
CA ILE A 399 -12.90 26.20 3.40
C ILE A 399 -12.99 26.45 1.89
N ASN A 400 -14.06 25.97 1.25
CA ASN A 400 -14.29 26.12 -0.19
C ASN A 400 -14.48 27.59 -0.58
N TYR A 401 -15.27 28.36 0.20
CA TYR A 401 -15.44 29.79 -0.01
C TYR A 401 -14.10 30.55 0.12
N THR A 402 -13.35 30.33 1.20
CA THR A 402 -12.02 30.93 1.40
C THR A 402 -11.07 30.58 0.25
N ARG A 403 -11.14 29.36 -0.31
CA ARG A 403 -10.38 28.98 -1.50
C ARG A 403 -10.76 29.80 -2.73
N ILE A 404 -12.05 29.87 -3.06
CA ILE A 404 -12.55 30.69 -4.19
C ILE A 404 -12.07 32.13 -4.04
N CYS A 405 -12.14 32.69 -2.83
CA CYS A 405 -11.67 34.04 -2.52
C CYS A 405 -10.19 34.25 -2.81
N ASN A 406 -9.36 33.27 -2.45
CA ASN A 406 -7.91 33.31 -2.72
C ASN A 406 -7.59 33.14 -4.21
N GLU A 407 -8.28 32.24 -4.93
CA GLU A 407 -8.09 32.02 -6.36
C GLU A 407 -8.55 33.21 -7.21
N ALA A 408 -9.65 33.86 -6.83
CA ALA A 408 -10.10 35.13 -7.41
C ALA A 408 -9.20 36.33 -7.05
N LYS A 409 -8.24 36.17 -6.12
CA LYS A 409 -7.34 37.22 -5.59
C LYS A 409 -8.08 38.44 -5.02
N ILE A 410 -9.18 38.20 -4.31
CA ILE A 410 -10.08 39.26 -3.81
C ILE A 410 -9.32 40.30 -2.98
N GLU A 411 -8.44 39.90 -2.07
CA GLU A 411 -7.73 40.84 -1.18
C GLU A 411 -6.87 41.84 -1.96
N GLN A 412 -6.33 41.45 -3.12
CA GLN A 412 -5.58 42.34 -4.02
C GLN A 412 -6.51 43.22 -4.87
N ARG A 413 -7.78 42.85 -5.02
CA ARG A 413 -8.82 43.53 -5.83
C ARG A 413 -9.84 44.33 -5.02
N MET A 414 -9.81 44.23 -3.69
CA MET A 414 -10.71 44.93 -2.75
C MET A 414 -10.00 45.98 -1.90
N GLY A 415 -8.73 46.27 -2.19
CA GLY A 415 -7.97 47.39 -1.64
C GLY A 415 -8.61 48.77 -1.84
N VAL A 416 -7.93 49.79 -1.30
CA VAL A 416 -8.47 51.15 -1.14
C VAL A 416 -8.71 51.87 -2.49
N ASP A 417 -7.91 51.56 -3.52
CA ASP A 417 -7.93 52.25 -4.83
C ASP A 417 -8.89 51.63 -5.87
N ILE A 418 -9.73 50.65 -5.51
CA ILE A 418 -10.64 49.99 -6.47
C ILE A 418 -12.00 50.69 -6.53
N SER A 419 -12.46 50.97 -7.76
CA SER A 419 -13.73 51.65 -8.02
C SER A 419 -14.95 50.85 -7.53
N PRO A 420 -16.07 51.50 -7.15
CA PRO A 420 -17.29 50.80 -6.76
C PRO A 420 -17.82 49.83 -7.82
N GLN A 421 -17.66 50.17 -9.11
CA GLN A 421 -18.05 49.30 -10.22
C GLN A 421 -17.20 48.02 -10.26
N GLN A 422 -15.87 48.13 -10.16
CA GLN A 422 -14.97 46.98 -10.18
C GLN A 422 -15.21 46.05 -8.97
N ARG A 423 -15.56 46.61 -7.80
CA ARG A 423 -15.97 45.81 -6.63
C ARG A 423 -17.25 45.01 -6.88
N ILE A 424 -18.23 45.58 -7.58
CA ILE A 424 -19.47 44.88 -7.96
C ILE A 424 -19.15 43.76 -8.97
N GLU A 425 -18.30 44.03 -9.97
CA GLU A 425 -17.87 43.03 -10.97
C GLU A 425 -17.12 41.85 -10.32
N ASP A 426 -16.20 42.12 -9.38
CA ASP A 426 -15.52 41.05 -8.63
C ASP A 426 -16.50 40.30 -7.70
N MET A 427 -17.48 40.98 -7.07
CA MET A 427 -18.56 40.31 -6.31
C MET A 427 -19.44 39.38 -7.16
N ILE A 428 -19.82 39.81 -8.37
CA ILE A 428 -20.58 38.99 -9.32
C ILE A 428 -19.76 37.75 -9.67
N ARG A 429 -18.47 37.93 -10.01
CA ARG A 429 -17.58 36.83 -10.37
C ARG A 429 -17.40 35.79 -9.26
N ILE A 430 -17.31 36.22 -7.99
CA ILE A 430 -17.26 35.29 -6.85
C ILE A 430 -18.58 34.53 -6.73
N THR A 431 -19.71 35.22 -6.95
CA THR A 431 -21.04 34.61 -6.91
C THR A 431 -21.19 33.53 -7.99
N GLU A 432 -20.71 33.78 -9.21
CA GLU A 432 -20.65 32.79 -10.29
C GLU A 432 -19.80 31.58 -9.91
N LEU A 433 -18.58 31.78 -9.39
CA LEU A 433 -17.70 30.69 -8.94
C LEU A 433 -18.32 29.85 -7.80
N CYS A 434 -19.04 30.49 -6.88
CA CYS A 434 -19.78 29.79 -5.82
C CYS A 434 -20.97 28.98 -6.38
N ILE A 435 -21.70 29.52 -7.36
CA ILE A 435 -22.79 28.81 -8.03
C ILE A 435 -22.26 27.58 -8.76
N ASP A 436 -21.15 27.69 -9.49
CA ASP A 436 -20.57 26.57 -10.22
C ASP A 436 -19.98 25.52 -9.27
N LEU A 437 -19.38 25.91 -8.14
CA LEU A 437 -18.95 24.98 -7.09
C LEU A 437 -20.13 24.21 -6.48
N LEU A 438 -21.28 24.85 -6.27
CA LEU A 438 -22.49 24.18 -5.77
C LEU A 438 -23.07 23.20 -6.80
N LYS A 439 -23.09 23.55 -8.09
CA LYS A 439 -23.50 22.62 -9.16
C LYS A 439 -22.61 21.37 -9.21
N GLU A 440 -21.28 21.55 -9.13
CA GLU A 440 -20.32 20.44 -9.14
C GLU A 440 -20.49 19.53 -7.92
N ASN A 441 -20.78 20.10 -6.74
CA ASN A 441 -21.10 19.30 -5.55
C ASN A 441 -22.39 18.49 -5.75
N GLU A 442 -23.44 19.08 -6.32
CA GLU A 442 -24.70 18.37 -6.61
C GLU A 442 -24.47 17.24 -7.63
N GLU A 443 -23.70 17.50 -8.70
CA GLU A 443 -23.43 16.55 -9.79
C GLU A 443 -22.55 15.36 -9.36
N HIS A 444 -21.67 15.53 -8.36
CA HIS A 444 -20.65 14.54 -8.01
C HIS A 444 -20.74 13.98 -6.59
N HIS A 445 -21.49 14.63 -5.71
CA HIS A 445 -21.58 14.31 -4.28
C HIS A 445 -23.00 14.39 -3.71
N GLY A 446 -24.02 14.59 -4.54
CA GLY A 446 -25.43 14.63 -4.12
C GLY A 446 -26.08 13.26 -3.83
N GLU A 447 -25.54 12.17 -4.39
CA GLU A 447 -25.99 10.76 -4.18
C GLU A 447 -25.24 9.98 -3.06
#